data_AF-A0A932UKP5-F1
#
_entry.id   AF-A0A932UKP5-F1
#
_cell.length_a   1.000
_cell.length_b   1.000
_cell.length_c   1.000
_cell.angle_alpha   90.00
_cell.angle_beta   90.00
_cell.angle_gamma   90.00
#
_symmetry.space_group_name_H-M   'P 1'
#
loop_
_entity.id
_entity.type
_entity.pdbx_description
1 polymer ?
#
loop_
_entity_poly.entity_id
_entity_poly.type
_entity_poly.pdbx_seq_one_letter_code
_entity_poly.pdbx_strand_id
1 'polypeptide(L)'
;MPCTSRERWGPSVRCGSRVGVAAGALLCTLVTGGCDRRDGTDGRLIPAGRPGEAPPGMVWIPGGEFVMGSDGVHAAPTEGPPHPVFVDGFFMDIHTVTNAEFRAFVEAAGYVTVAERAP
;
A
#
# COMPACT_ATOMS: atom_id res chain seq x y z
N MET A 1 -15.43 -29.61 -17.88
CA MET A 1 -14.29 -29.03 -17.14
C MET A 1 -14.85 -28.01 -16.14
N PRO A 2 -15.32 -28.40 -14.95
CA PRO A 2 -15.80 -27.44 -13.98
C PRO A 2 -14.66 -26.97 -13.09
N CYS A 3 -14.46 -25.66 -13.08
CA CYS A 3 -13.63 -24.95 -12.11
C CYS A 3 -14.35 -25.00 -10.76
N THR A 4 -13.93 -25.93 -9.89
CA THR A 4 -14.47 -26.07 -8.53
C THR A 4 -13.57 -25.35 -7.55
N SER A 5 -14.10 -24.28 -6.98
CA SER A 5 -13.90 -23.80 -5.62
C SER A 5 -12.87 -24.54 -4.75
N ARG A 6 -11.82 -23.82 -4.34
CA ARG A 6 -11.26 -23.99 -3.00
C ARG A 6 -10.47 -22.76 -2.58
N GLU A 7 -11.09 -21.98 -1.71
CA GLU A 7 -10.42 -21.02 -0.85
C GLU A 7 -9.23 -21.70 -0.18
N ARG A 8 -8.03 -21.21 -0.50
CA ARG A 8 -6.77 -21.64 0.10
C ARG A 8 -6.04 -20.40 0.59
N TRP A 9 -6.59 -19.78 1.62
CA TRP A 9 -5.86 -18.84 2.47
C TRP A 9 -6.19 -19.17 3.92
N GLY A 10 -5.38 -20.07 4.49
CA GLY A 10 -5.36 -20.40 5.91
C GLY A 10 -4.01 -21.03 6.23
N PRO A 11 -3.26 -20.52 7.23
CA PRO A 11 -1.97 -21.09 7.57
C PRO A 11 -2.17 -22.51 8.10
N SER A 12 -1.43 -23.44 7.50
CA SER A 12 -1.37 -24.84 7.93
C SER A 12 -0.89 -24.93 9.38
N VAL A 13 -1.82 -25.17 10.30
CA VAL A 13 -1.49 -25.65 11.65
C VAL A 13 -0.88 -27.05 11.51
N ARG A 14 0.46 -27.13 11.46
CA ARG A 14 1.15 -28.37 11.81
C ARG A 14 0.98 -28.55 13.32
N CYS A 15 0.05 -29.42 13.70
CA CYS A 15 -0.01 -29.98 15.04
C CYS A 15 1.25 -30.86 15.22
N GLY A 16 2.36 -30.24 15.61
CA GLY A 16 3.59 -30.91 15.96
C GLY A 16 3.43 -31.63 17.29
N SER A 17 3.48 -32.95 17.23
CA SER A 17 3.52 -33.91 18.32
C SER A 17 4.58 -33.54 19.36
N ARG A 18 4.16 -33.35 20.63
CA ARG A 18 5.08 -33.22 21.76
C ARG A 18 5.50 -34.61 22.21
N VAL A 19 6.74 -34.99 21.89
CA VAL A 19 7.48 -36.04 22.60
C VAL A 19 8.17 -35.34 23.79
N GLY A 20 7.86 -35.79 25.01
CA GLY A 20 8.36 -35.18 26.25
C GLY A 20 9.76 -35.66 26.65
N VAL A 21 10.33 -35.05 27.70
CA VAL A 21 11.14 -35.70 28.74
C VAL A 21 11.06 -34.84 30.02
N ALA A 22 11.08 -35.53 31.15
CA ALA A 22 10.87 -35.09 32.51
C ALA A 22 12.14 -34.58 33.25
N ALA A 23 11.91 -34.15 34.49
CA ALA A 23 12.79 -34.15 35.67
C ALA A 23 13.76 -32.97 35.88
N GLY A 24 13.77 -32.44 37.12
CA GLY A 24 14.89 -31.69 37.69
C GLY A 24 14.50 -30.34 38.31
N ALA A 25 14.60 -30.23 39.63
CA ALA A 25 14.33 -29.03 40.42
C ALA A 25 15.47 -28.00 40.41
N LEU A 26 15.10 -26.75 40.76
CA LEU A 26 15.94 -25.65 41.28
C LEU A 26 16.87 -24.93 40.28
N LEU A 27 16.54 -23.69 39.88
CA LEU A 27 17.35 -22.46 40.05
C LEU A 27 16.72 -21.28 39.28
N CYS A 28 16.77 -20.11 39.92
CA CYS A 28 16.56 -18.76 39.43
C CYS A 28 16.71 -18.55 37.90
N THR A 29 15.73 -17.94 37.25
CA THR A 29 15.91 -16.73 36.43
C THR A 29 14.56 -16.25 35.90
N LEU A 30 14.36 -14.94 35.97
CA LEU A 30 13.25 -14.22 35.36
C LEU A 30 13.14 -14.61 33.88
N VAL A 31 12.12 -15.39 33.50
CA VAL A 31 11.80 -15.58 32.08
C VAL A 31 11.08 -14.33 31.63
N THR A 32 11.86 -13.35 31.17
CA THR A 32 11.39 -12.33 30.25
C THR A 32 10.80 -13.06 29.05
N GLY A 33 9.48 -13.22 29.04
CA GLY A 33 8.75 -13.64 27.85
C GLY A 33 9.03 -12.60 26.76
N GLY A 34 9.94 -12.93 25.86
CA GLY A 34 10.23 -12.10 24.69
C GLY A 34 8.97 -11.90 23.87
N CYS A 35 8.59 -10.65 23.64
CA CYS A 35 7.65 -10.31 22.58
C CYS A 35 8.34 -10.60 21.24
N ASP A 36 8.22 -11.82 20.75
CA ASP A 36 8.65 -12.18 19.40
C ASP A 36 7.64 -11.58 18.40
N ARG A 37 7.72 -10.26 18.18
CA ARG A 37 7.06 -9.63 17.03
C ARG A 37 7.82 -10.09 15.79
N ARG A 38 7.30 -11.15 15.19
CA ARG A 38 7.68 -11.54 13.84
C ARG A 38 6.99 -10.58 12.88
N ASP A 39 7.61 -9.43 12.66
CA ASP A 39 7.28 -8.58 11.51
C ASP A 39 7.80 -9.32 10.27
N GLY A 40 6.90 -10.06 9.63
CA GLY A 40 7.15 -10.70 8.34
C GLY A 40 7.36 -9.65 7.27
N THR A 41 8.60 -9.19 7.10
CA THR A 41 9.02 -8.36 5.97
C THR A 41 10.09 -9.11 5.18
N ASP A 42 9.61 -9.92 4.24
CA ASP A 42 10.42 -10.49 3.18
C ASP A 42 10.76 -9.37 2.16
N GLY A 43 12.01 -8.92 2.17
CA GLY A 43 12.74 -8.57 0.94
C GLY A 43 12.44 -7.27 0.16
N ARG A 44 11.37 -6.52 0.43
CA ARG A 44 11.20 -5.15 -0.13
C ARG A 44 10.66 -4.22 0.95
N LEU A 45 11.57 -3.47 1.60
CA LEU A 45 11.19 -2.43 2.56
C LEU A 45 10.50 -1.30 1.80
N ILE A 46 9.18 -1.39 1.63
CA ILE A 46 8.37 -0.22 1.33
C ILE A 46 8.48 0.66 2.58
N PRO A 47 8.91 1.93 2.49
CA PRO A 47 8.72 2.85 3.59
C PRO A 47 7.20 3.04 3.74
N ALA A 48 6.59 2.19 4.55
CA ALA A 48 5.17 2.24 4.89
C ALA A 48 4.84 3.50 5.71
N GLY A 49 5.86 4.23 6.16
CA GLY A 49 5.75 5.47 6.90
C GLY A 49 5.55 6.67 5.99
N ARG A 50 4.49 7.43 6.25
CA ARG A 50 4.30 8.77 5.70
C ARG A 50 5.51 9.66 6.10
N PRO A 51 6.14 10.38 5.15
CA PRO A 51 7.40 11.08 5.38
C PRO A 51 7.26 12.38 6.21
N GLY A 52 6.04 12.78 6.61
CA GLY A 52 5.81 13.97 7.41
C GLY A 52 4.34 14.41 7.44
N GLU A 53 4.08 15.64 7.89
CA GLU A 53 2.75 16.25 7.79
C GLU A 53 2.37 16.45 6.32
N ALA A 54 1.07 16.39 6.03
CA ALA A 54 0.54 16.43 4.68
C ALA A 54 0.27 17.89 4.38
N PRO A 55 0.48 18.32 3.14
CA PRO A 55 -0.10 19.57 2.68
C PRO A 55 -1.61 19.62 2.99
N PRO A 56 -2.17 20.80 3.29
CA PRO A 56 -3.59 20.95 3.55
C PRO A 56 -4.43 20.35 2.41
N GLY A 57 -5.40 19.50 2.73
CA GLY A 57 -6.28 18.88 1.73
C GLY A 57 -5.74 17.61 1.07
N MET A 58 -4.52 17.16 1.40
CA MET A 58 -3.93 15.94 0.84
C MET A 58 -3.92 14.77 1.83
N VAL A 59 -4.00 13.55 1.29
CA VAL A 59 -3.92 12.28 2.01
C VAL A 59 -2.72 11.45 1.56
N TRP A 60 -2.14 10.67 2.48
CA TRP A 60 -1.04 9.76 2.18
C TRP A 60 -1.58 8.47 1.56
N ILE A 61 -1.12 8.15 0.36
CA ILE A 61 -1.34 6.86 -0.30
C ILE A 61 -0.09 6.01 -0.07
N PRO A 62 -0.19 4.87 0.65
CA PRO A 62 0.96 4.03 0.88
C PRO A 62 1.44 3.41 -0.44
N GLY A 63 2.77 3.27 -0.57
CA GLY A 63 3.36 2.57 -1.70
C GLY A 63 2.96 1.10 -1.73
N GLY A 64 2.87 0.54 -2.92
CA GLY A 64 2.38 -0.82 -3.10
C GLY A 64 2.45 -1.27 -4.56
N GLU A 65 2.09 -2.52 -4.76
CA GLU A 65 1.94 -3.12 -6.08
C GLU A 65 0.47 -3.24 -6.42
N PHE A 66 0.11 -2.87 -7.64
CA PHE A 66 -1.23 -3.04 -8.17
C PHE A 66 -1.18 -3.41 -9.66
N VAL A 67 -2.27 -3.96 -10.18
CA VAL A 67 -2.40 -4.28 -11.59
C VAL A 67 -2.91 -3.04 -12.33
N MET A 68 -2.06 -2.45 -13.18
CA MET A 68 -2.40 -1.31 -14.01
C MET A 68 -2.89 -1.79 -15.37
N GLY A 69 -3.96 -1.16 -15.87
CA GLY A 69 -4.56 -1.45 -17.17
C GLY A 69 -5.72 -2.44 -17.11
N SER A 70 -6.39 -2.63 -18.24
CA SER A 70 -7.59 -3.47 -18.37
C SER A 70 -7.61 -4.21 -19.71
N ASP A 71 -8.13 -5.43 -19.71
CA ASP A 71 -8.47 -6.24 -20.89
C ASP A 71 -10.00 -6.43 -21.04
N GLY A 72 -10.78 -5.66 -20.27
CA GLY A 72 -12.23 -5.75 -20.26
C GLY A 72 -12.89 -5.32 -21.58
N VAL A 73 -14.15 -5.72 -21.78
CA VAL A 73 -14.93 -5.45 -23.00
C VAL A 73 -15.08 -3.95 -23.33
N HIS A 74 -14.89 -3.07 -22.36
CA HIS A 74 -14.98 -1.62 -22.51
C HIS A 74 -13.60 -0.92 -22.52
N ALA A 75 -12.51 -1.67 -22.40
CA ALA A 75 -11.17 -1.10 -22.40
C ALA A 75 -10.81 -0.60 -23.81
N ALA A 76 -10.31 0.64 -23.90
CA ALA A 76 -9.72 1.11 -25.14
C ALA A 76 -8.44 0.31 -25.47
N PRO A 77 -8.02 0.21 -26.73
CA PRO A 77 -6.81 -0.54 -27.11
C PRO A 77 -5.53 -0.07 -26.41
N THR A 78 -5.49 1.18 -25.93
CA THR A 78 -4.36 1.77 -25.21
C THR A 78 -4.37 1.53 -23.69
N GLU A 79 -5.45 0.94 -23.15
CA GLU A 79 -5.59 0.71 -21.71
C GLU A 79 -5.03 -0.65 -21.25
N GLY A 80 -4.70 -1.54 -22.17
CA GLY A 80 -4.17 -2.87 -21.88
C GLY A 80 -2.71 -3.06 -22.33
N PRO A 81 -2.12 -4.23 -22.01
CA PRO A 81 -2.66 -5.29 -21.17
C PRO A 81 -2.51 -4.99 -19.66
N PRO A 82 -3.31 -5.62 -18.78
CA PRO A 82 -3.11 -5.58 -17.34
C PRO A 82 -1.72 -6.10 -16.97
N HIS A 83 -0.95 -5.33 -16.20
CA HIS A 83 0.37 -5.75 -15.73
C HIS A 83 0.67 -5.22 -14.32
N PRO A 84 1.45 -5.95 -13.50
CA PRO A 84 1.82 -5.50 -12.18
C PRO A 84 2.76 -4.29 -12.25
N VAL A 85 2.42 -3.24 -11.51
CA VAL A 85 3.21 -2.02 -11.37
C VAL A 85 3.40 -1.72 -9.89
N PHE A 86 4.63 -1.41 -9.53
CA PHE A 86 4.97 -0.91 -8.20
C PHE A 86 5.06 0.62 -8.22
N VAL A 87 4.42 1.27 -7.24
CA VAL A 87 4.48 2.72 -7.06
C VAL A 87 4.84 3.03 -5.61
N ASP A 88 5.76 3.97 -5.44
CA ASP A 88 6.14 4.48 -4.12
C ASP A 88 4.98 5.24 -3.45
N GLY A 89 5.05 5.43 -2.13
CA GLY A 89 4.03 6.20 -1.42
C GLY A 89 4.09 7.69 -1.76
N PHE A 90 2.92 8.33 -1.89
CA PHE A 90 2.82 9.76 -2.23
C PHE A 90 1.58 10.41 -1.63
N PHE A 91 1.53 11.74 -1.66
CA PHE A 91 0.36 12.52 -1.25
C PHE A 91 -0.55 12.80 -2.44
N MET A 92 -1.86 12.65 -2.26
CA MET A 92 -2.88 12.95 -3.26
C MET A 92 -3.97 13.84 -2.66
N ASP A 93 -4.43 14.84 -3.42
CA ASP A 93 -5.59 15.67 -3.04
C ASP A 93 -6.87 14.83 -2.90
N ILE A 94 -7.68 15.14 -1.90
CA ILE A 94 -8.98 14.47 -1.71
C ILE A 94 -10.03 14.92 -2.73
N HIS A 95 -9.86 16.11 -3.31
CA HIS A 95 -10.77 16.72 -4.29
C HIS A 95 -9.99 17.29 -5.47
N THR A 96 -10.65 17.40 -6.61
CA THR A 96 -10.10 18.10 -7.77
C THR A 96 -9.93 19.58 -7.47
N VAL A 97 -8.88 20.21 -8.00
CA VAL A 97 -8.63 21.65 -7.86
C VAL A 97 -9.88 22.46 -8.25
N THR A 98 -10.34 23.30 -7.33
CA THR A 98 -11.53 24.14 -7.51
C THR A 98 -11.18 25.43 -8.25
N ASN A 99 -12.20 26.05 -8.86
CA ASN A 99 -12.04 27.36 -9.50
C ASN A 99 -11.55 28.44 -8.52
N ALA A 100 -11.92 28.34 -7.24
CA ALA A 100 -11.48 29.28 -6.22
C ALA A 100 -9.98 29.12 -5.91
N GLU A 101 -9.50 27.89 -5.76
CA GLU A 101 -8.07 27.58 -5.55
C GLU A 101 -7.24 27.96 -6.78
N PHE A 102 -7.71 27.65 -7.99
CA PHE A 102 -7.02 28.02 -9.22
C PHE A 102 -6.95 29.54 -9.41
N ARG A 103 -8.02 30.27 -9.08
CA ARG A 103 -8.02 31.74 -9.11
C ARG A 103 -7.00 32.32 -8.14
N ALA A 104 -6.93 31.79 -6.91
CA ALA A 104 -5.92 32.21 -5.94
C ALA A 104 -4.49 32.00 -6.46
N PHE A 105 -4.25 30.89 -7.17
CA PHE A 105 -2.98 30.64 -7.85
C PHE A 105 -2.68 31.70 -8.93
N VAL A 106 -3.64 32.02 -9.81
CA VAL A 106 -3.45 33.03 -10.86
C VAL A 106 -3.18 34.42 -10.27
N GLU A 107 -3.92 34.81 -9.23
CA GLU A 107 -3.74 36.09 -8.52
C GLU A 107 -2.36 36.18 -7.85
N ALA A 108 -1.85 35.09 -7.27
CA ALA A 108 -0.55 35.05 -6.61
C ALA A 108 0.64 34.94 -7.57
N ALA A 109 0.52 34.15 -8.65
CA ALA A 109 1.60 33.86 -9.59
C ALA A 109 1.60 34.78 -10.82
N GLY A 110 0.51 35.51 -11.08
CA GLY A 110 0.32 36.28 -12.31
C GLY A 110 0.27 35.39 -13.58
N TYR A 111 -0.18 34.14 -13.44
CA TYR A 111 -0.12 33.15 -14.52
C TYR A 111 -1.21 33.37 -15.57
N VAL A 112 -0.80 33.52 -16.84
CA VAL A 112 -1.72 33.54 -18.00
C VAL A 112 -1.81 32.13 -18.57
N THR A 113 -3.03 31.58 -18.61
CA THR A 113 -3.26 30.21 -19.06
C THR A 113 -2.96 30.05 -20.54
N VAL A 114 -2.70 28.82 -20.99
CA VAL A 114 -2.42 28.55 -22.40
C VAL A 114 -3.61 28.91 -23.29
N ALA A 115 -4.85 28.73 -22.79
CA ALA A 115 -6.07 29.06 -23.53
C ALA A 115 -6.25 30.57 -23.80
N GLU A 116 -5.63 31.43 -22.98
CA GLU A 116 -5.72 32.89 -23.12
C GLU A 116 -4.62 33.47 -24.02
N ARG A 117 -3.61 32.67 -24.36
CA ARG A 117 -2.52 33.09 -25.25
C ARG A 117 -3.01 33.07 -26.70
N ALA A 118 -2.70 34.12 -27.44
CA ALA A 118 -2.97 34.14 -28.88
C ALA A 118 -2.21 32.96 -29.56
N PRO A 119 -2.87 32.23 -30.48
CA PRO A 119 -2.24 31.13 -31.21
C PRO A 119 -1.14 31.58 -32.16
#